data_AF-A0A5C4W705-F1
#
_entry.id   AF-A0A5C4W705-F1
#
_cell.length_a   1.000
_cell.length_b   1.000
_cell.length_c   1.000
_cell.angle_alpha   90.00
_cell.angle_beta   90.00
_cell.angle_gamma   90.00
#
_symmetry.space_group_name_H-M   'P 1'
#
loop_
_entity.id
_entity.type
_entity.pdbx_description
1 polymer ?
#
loop_
_entity_poly.entity_id
_entity_poly.type
_entity_poly.pdbx_seq_one_letter_code
_entity_poly.pdbx_strand_id
1 'polypeptide(L)'
;MVGAPDFVYIPQRQRLLPPVREVAVRPPLFERFPTLRAPVTSGTVIPAAQRAAYPGLAADFEVLDREVGPAFARYDGAALRDQNRYRRQQVLILLGSALIAGLGGLQAALPGHRWPAVLLAVIGIALAASTKYVKESETLDGYLAARVKAERLRALYFRYLSATGPYAGQDRELALRRAVLAIESDQEPE
;
A
#
# COMPACT_ATOMS: atom_id res chain seq x y z
N MET A 1 -9.34 47.25 -59.37
CA MET A 1 -8.85 47.63 -58.03
C MET A 1 -9.61 46.80 -57.02
N VAL A 2 -9.01 45.72 -56.53
CA VAL A 2 -9.60 44.77 -55.58
C VAL A 2 -8.94 45.03 -54.22
N GLY A 3 -9.76 45.36 -53.22
CA GLY A 3 -9.33 45.73 -51.87
C GLY A 3 -8.70 44.54 -51.14
N ALA A 4 -7.62 44.81 -50.40
CA ALA A 4 -6.97 43.85 -49.53
C ALA A 4 -7.86 43.52 -48.30
N PRO A 5 -7.86 42.27 -47.81
CA PRO A 5 -8.62 41.91 -46.62
C PRO A 5 -7.90 42.36 -45.34
N ASP A 6 -8.66 43.01 -44.44
CA ASP A 6 -8.24 43.40 -43.10
C ASP A 6 -7.87 42.17 -42.25
N PHE A 7 -6.58 42.08 -41.90
CA PHE A 7 -6.09 41.09 -40.93
C PHE A 7 -6.49 41.53 -39.52
N VAL A 8 -7.51 40.88 -38.95
CA VAL A 8 -7.91 41.04 -37.56
C VAL A 8 -6.82 40.46 -36.65
N TYR A 9 -6.09 41.32 -35.94
CA TYR A 9 -5.15 40.93 -34.89
C TYR A 9 -5.93 40.43 -33.67
N ILE A 10 -5.90 39.11 -33.43
CA ILE A 10 -6.39 38.51 -32.18
C ILE A 10 -5.22 38.50 -31.19
N PRO A 11 -5.24 39.30 -30.11
CA PRO A 11 -4.18 39.27 -29.11
C PRO A 11 -4.17 37.90 -28.42
N GLN A 12 -3.01 37.23 -28.43
CA GLN A 12 -2.81 36.00 -27.67
C GLN A 12 -3.00 36.29 -26.18
N ARG A 13 -4.10 35.79 -25.61
CA ARG A 13 -4.26 35.66 -24.16
C ARG A 13 -3.13 34.76 -23.64
N GLN A 14 -2.14 35.37 -23.00
CA GLN A 14 -1.20 34.68 -22.13
C GLN A 14 -2.02 33.87 -21.12
N ARG A 15 -2.10 32.54 -21.31
CA ARG A 15 -2.53 31.63 -20.27
C ARG A 15 -1.47 31.73 -19.18
N LEU A 16 -1.78 32.48 -18.13
CA LEU A 16 -1.13 32.38 -16.83
C LEU A 16 -1.13 30.90 -16.45
N LEU A 17 0.00 30.23 -16.67
CA LEU A 17 0.24 28.91 -16.11
C LEU A 17 0.16 29.08 -14.59
N PRO A 18 -0.65 28.27 -13.87
CA PRO A 18 -0.64 28.32 -12.42
C PRO A 18 0.80 28.08 -11.92
N PRO A 19 1.21 28.71 -10.81
CA PRO A 19 2.54 28.47 -10.26
C PRO A 19 2.69 26.98 -10.01
N VAL A 20 3.71 26.38 -10.64
CA VAL A 20 4.08 24.99 -10.40
C VAL A 20 4.45 24.92 -8.92
N ARG A 21 3.56 24.33 -8.11
CA ARG A 21 3.90 23.96 -6.74
C ARG A 21 5.11 23.04 -6.84
N GLU A 22 6.25 23.49 -6.33
CA GLU A 22 7.39 22.62 -6.07
C GLU A 22 6.93 21.58 -5.04
N VAL A 23 6.42 20.46 -5.55
CA VAL A 23 6.23 19.26 -4.74
C VAL A 23 7.65 18.79 -4.44
N ALA A 24 8.07 18.91 -3.19
CA ALA A 24 9.34 18.36 -2.73
C ALA A 24 9.31 16.84 -2.99
N VAL A 25 9.83 16.41 -4.14
CA VAL A 25 9.91 15.01 -4.52
C VAL A 25 10.98 14.38 -3.66
N ARG A 26 10.57 13.67 -2.60
CA ARG A 26 11.49 12.81 -1.87
C ARG A 26 12.03 11.76 -2.84
N PRO A 27 13.34 11.48 -2.84
CA PRO A 27 13.88 10.40 -3.65
C PRO A 27 13.14 9.09 -3.32
N PRO A 28 12.68 8.32 -4.32
CA PRO A 28 11.83 7.14 -4.13
C PRO A 28 12.50 6.05 -3.27
N LEU A 29 13.83 6.12 -3.10
CA LEU A 29 14.59 5.28 -2.17
C LEU A 29 14.17 5.48 -0.71
N PHE A 30 13.79 6.70 -0.30
CA PHE A 30 13.40 6.99 1.09
C PHE A 30 11.91 6.78 1.35
N GLU A 31 11.08 6.70 0.30
CA GLU A 31 9.66 6.35 0.43
C GLU A 31 9.44 4.87 0.77
N ARG A 32 10.45 4.03 0.49
CA ARG A 32 10.35 2.57 0.65
C ARG A 32 10.90 2.03 1.97
N PHE A 33 11.49 2.89 2.80
CA PHE A 33 12.01 2.45 4.10
C PHE A 33 10.88 1.94 5.01
N PRO A 34 11.08 0.81 5.70
CA PRO A 34 10.10 0.32 6.67
C PRO A 34 9.89 1.36 7.76
N THR A 35 8.63 1.53 8.16
CA THR A 35 8.30 2.35 9.31
C THR A 35 8.48 1.53 10.57
N LEU A 36 8.99 2.12 11.66
CA LEU A 36 9.15 1.39 12.93
C LEU A 36 7.82 0.87 13.49
N ARG A 37 6.72 1.54 13.16
CA ARG A 37 5.35 1.14 13.49
C ARG A 37 4.56 0.99 12.21
N ALA A 38 3.94 -0.17 12.03
CA ALA A 38 2.98 -0.36 10.94
C ALA A 38 1.83 0.65 11.07
N PRO A 39 1.25 1.11 9.95
CA PRO A 39 0.07 1.96 9.99
C PRO A 39 -1.03 1.28 10.81
N VAL A 40 -1.58 2.01 11.78
CA VAL A 40 -2.66 1.50 12.66
C VAL A 40 -4.00 1.55 11.92
N THR A 41 -4.13 2.43 10.93
CA THR A 41 -5.36 2.69 10.19
C THR A 41 -5.19 2.34 8.73
N SER A 42 -6.03 1.42 8.24
CA SER A 42 -6.33 1.29 6.81
C SER A 42 -7.18 2.48 6.37
N GLY A 43 -6.92 3.01 5.19
CA GLY A 43 -7.79 4.05 4.61
C GLY A 43 -9.18 3.52 4.28
N THR A 44 -10.15 4.40 4.12
CA THR A 44 -11.43 4.06 3.44
C THR A 44 -11.19 3.87 1.95
N VAL A 45 -11.97 3.00 1.27
CA VAL A 45 -11.82 2.75 -0.18
C VAL A 45 -11.89 4.04 -1.01
N ILE A 46 -12.83 4.93 -0.67
CA ILE A 46 -12.93 6.28 -1.23
C ILE A 46 -12.87 7.29 -0.06
N PRO A 47 -11.92 8.22 -0.02
CA PRO A 47 -11.84 9.24 1.02
C PRO A 47 -13.10 10.11 1.11
N ALA A 48 -13.47 10.52 2.34
CA ALA A 48 -14.67 11.35 2.60
C ALA A 48 -14.74 12.62 1.75
N ALA A 49 -13.60 13.30 1.53
CA ALA A 49 -13.54 14.49 0.68
C ALA A 49 -13.98 14.23 -0.77
N GLN A 50 -13.72 13.04 -1.31
CA GLN A 50 -14.15 12.66 -2.65
C GLN A 50 -15.61 12.24 -2.68
N ARG A 51 -16.10 11.60 -1.61
CA ARG A 51 -17.51 11.21 -1.47
C ARG A 51 -18.45 12.42 -1.44
N ALA A 52 -17.99 13.53 -0.85
CA ALA A 52 -18.76 14.78 -0.79
C ALA A 52 -19.15 15.33 -2.18
N ALA A 53 -18.42 14.96 -3.23
CA ALA A 53 -18.75 15.33 -4.61
C ALA A 53 -19.94 14.54 -5.21
N TYR A 54 -20.39 13.46 -4.55
CA TYR A 54 -21.42 12.55 -5.06
C TYR A 54 -22.54 12.31 -4.03
N PRO A 55 -23.33 13.34 -3.67
CA PRO A 55 -24.37 13.23 -2.64
C PRO A 55 -25.47 12.21 -3.01
N GLY A 56 -25.72 11.98 -4.30
CA GLY A 56 -26.68 10.96 -4.76
C GLY A 56 -26.29 9.53 -4.40
N LEU A 57 -25.02 9.28 -4.05
CA LEU A 57 -24.53 7.97 -3.61
C LEU A 57 -24.41 7.88 -2.07
N ALA A 58 -24.91 8.86 -1.31
CA ALA A 58 -24.74 8.90 0.14
C ALA A 58 -25.29 7.64 0.83
N ALA A 59 -26.52 7.22 0.48
CA ALA A 59 -27.11 6.00 1.02
C ALA A 59 -26.29 4.75 0.66
N ASP A 60 -25.74 4.70 -0.55
CA ASP A 60 -24.91 3.59 -1.02
C ASP A 60 -23.58 3.55 -0.24
N PHE A 61 -22.99 4.71 0.05
CA PHE A 61 -21.79 4.80 0.88
C PHE A 61 -22.05 4.34 2.32
N GLU A 62 -23.21 4.66 2.92
CA GLU A 62 -23.56 4.18 4.26
C GLU A 62 -23.68 2.64 4.31
N VAL A 63 -24.31 2.05 3.29
CA VAL A 63 -24.38 0.58 3.17
C VAL A 63 -22.97 0.00 3.00
N LEU A 64 -22.14 0.57 2.15
CA LEU A 64 -20.77 0.09 1.92
C LEU A 64 -19.88 0.22 3.16
N ASP A 65 -20.01 1.30 3.92
CA ASP A 65 -19.25 1.50 5.16
C ASP A 65 -19.68 0.49 6.23
N ARG A 66 -20.96 0.11 6.26
CA ARG A 66 -21.48 -0.91 7.18
C ARG A 66 -21.05 -2.33 6.79
N GLU A 67 -21.22 -2.69 5.51
CA GLU A 67 -21.09 -4.08 5.05
C GLU A 67 -19.67 -4.42 4.57
N VAL A 68 -18.99 -3.50 3.87
CA VAL A 68 -17.66 -3.73 3.27
C VAL A 68 -16.54 -3.13 4.13
N GLY A 69 -16.82 -1.99 4.76
CA GLY A 69 -15.83 -1.21 5.54
C GLY A 69 -15.04 -2.03 6.57
N PRO A 70 -15.68 -2.79 7.48
CA PRO A 70 -14.97 -3.54 8.52
C PRO A 70 -14.06 -4.63 7.94
N ALA A 71 -14.55 -5.38 6.96
CA ALA A 71 -13.78 -6.43 6.29
C ALA A 71 -12.58 -5.83 5.54
N PHE A 72 -12.83 -4.77 4.76
CA PHE A 72 -11.76 -4.09 4.01
C PHE A 72 -10.67 -3.57 4.95
N ALA A 73 -11.06 -2.89 6.03
CA ALA A 73 -10.13 -2.33 6.99
C ALA A 73 -9.24 -3.40 7.65
N ARG A 74 -9.85 -4.56 7.98
CA ARG A 74 -9.14 -5.70 8.55
C ARG A 74 -8.08 -6.26 7.60
N TYR A 75 -8.44 -6.52 6.34
CA TYR A 75 -7.53 -7.12 5.37
C TYR A 75 -6.48 -6.14 4.84
N ASP A 76 -6.85 -4.88 4.56
CA ASP A 76 -5.89 -3.85 4.15
C ASP A 76 -4.89 -3.56 5.29
N GLY A 77 -5.38 -3.45 6.52
CA GLY A 77 -4.52 -3.30 7.69
C GLY A 77 -3.60 -4.51 7.91
N ALA A 78 -4.07 -5.74 7.67
CA ALA A 78 -3.24 -6.94 7.73
C ALA A 78 -2.13 -6.90 6.67
N ALA A 79 -2.47 -6.59 5.43
CA ALA A 79 -1.50 -6.46 4.34
C ALA A 79 -0.43 -5.39 4.65
N LEU A 80 -0.83 -4.24 5.21
CA LEU A 80 0.12 -3.19 5.61
C LEU A 80 1.08 -3.63 6.72
N ARG A 81 0.58 -4.39 7.72
CA ARG A 81 1.42 -4.92 8.81
C ARG A 81 2.43 -5.93 8.29
N ASP A 82 1.99 -6.86 7.43
CA ASP A 82 2.85 -7.91 6.91
C ASP A 82 3.88 -7.36 5.90
N GLN A 83 3.49 -6.41 5.07
CA GLN A 83 4.42 -5.67 4.21
C GLN A 83 5.51 -4.95 5.03
N ASN A 84 5.12 -4.27 6.12
CA ASN A 84 6.10 -3.57 6.95
C ASN A 84 7.01 -4.55 7.70
N ARG A 85 6.49 -5.69 8.16
CA ARG A 85 7.27 -6.77 8.76
C ARG A 85 8.32 -7.31 7.79
N TYR A 86 7.90 -7.63 6.56
CA TYR A 86 8.78 -8.11 5.51
C TYR A 86 9.90 -7.11 5.17
N ARG A 87 9.56 -5.83 4.99
CA ARG A 87 10.57 -4.77 4.74
C ARG A 87 11.57 -4.62 5.89
N ARG A 88 11.13 -4.72 7.15
CA ARG A 88 12.03 -4.68 8.31
C ARG A 88 13.02 -5.84 8.29
N GLN A 89 12.60 -7.03 7.89
CA GLN A 89 13.47 -8.19 7.78
C GLN A 89 14.55 -7.98 6.71
N GLN A 90 14.17 -7.49 5.52
CA GLN A 90 15.13 -7.18 4.46
C GLN A 90 16.18 -6.16 4.91
N VAL A 91 15.79 -5.12 5.64
CA VAL A 91 16.73 -4.13 6.18
C VAL A 91 17.65 -4.76 7.23
N LEU A 92 17.14 -5.61 8.12
CA LEU A 92 17.98 -6.30 9.11
C LEU A 92 19.01 -7.24 8.46
N ILE A 93 18.60 -7.98 7.43
CA ILE A 93 19.49 -8.86 6.66
C ILE A 93 20.59 -8.04 5.96
N LEU A 94 20.23 -6.91 5.35
CA LEU A 94 21.18 -6.02 4.69
C LEU A 94 22.19 -5.42 5.69
N LEU A 95 21.70 -4.89 6.80
CA LEU A 95 22.55 -4.34 7.86
C LEU A 95 23.44 -5.41 8.49
N GLY A 96 22.89 -6.59 8.78
CA GLY A 96 23.64 -7.73 9.29
C GLY A 96 24.75 -8.16 8.34
N SER A 97 24.46 -8.27 7.05
CA SER A 97 25.43 -8.59 6.01
C SER A 97 26.54 -7.54 5.90
N ALA A 98 26.19 -6.25 5.93
CA ALA A 98 27.15 -5.16 5.88
C ALA A 98 28.07 -5.13 7.11
N LEU A 99 27.51 -5.37 8.31
CA LEU A 99 28.28 -5.48 9.54
C LEU A 99 29.24 -6.65 9.51
N ILE A 100 28.78 -7.82 9.04
CA ILE A 100 29.63 -9.01 8.89
C ILE A 100 30.80 -8.73 7.95
N ALA A 101 30.53 -8.14 6.78
CA ALA A 101 31.57 -7.78 5.81
C ALA A 101 32.57 -6.75 6.39
N GLY A 102 32.05 -5.69 7.05
CA GLY A 102 32.88 -4.66 7.66
C GLY A 102 33.77 -5.18 8.78
N LEU A 103 33.22 -6.00 9.68
CA LEU A 103 33.97 -6.63 10.77
C LEU A 103 35.00 -7.64 10.26
N GLY A 104 34.66 -8.42 9.23
CA GLY A 104 35.62 -9.32 8.56
C GLY A 104 36.81 -8.55 7.97
N GLY A 105 36.54 -7.43 7.29
CA GLY A 105 37.59 -6.53 6.79
C GLY A 105 38.45 -5.92 7.90
N LEU A 106 37.82 -5.46 8.99
CA LEU A 106 38.52 -4.89 10.15
C LEU A 106 39.40 -5.92 10.87
N GLN A 107 38.92 -7.17 11.00
CA GLN A 107 39.71 -8.26 11.58
C GLN A 107 40.96 -8.57 10.73
N ALA A 108 40.85 -8.53 9.40
CA ALA A 108 42.01 -8.70 8.52
C ALA A 108 43.05 -7.59 8.69
N ALA A 109 42.62 -6.36 9.03
CA ALA A 109 43.50 -5.24 9.29
C ALA A 109 44.11 -5.23 10.72
N LEU A 110 43.52 -5.94 11.68
CA LEU A 110 43.91 -5.94 13.10
C LEU A 110 44.14 -7.35 13.66
N PRO A 111 45.15 -8.10 13.18
CA PRO A 111 45.34 -9.51 13.51
C PRO A 111 45.61 -9.80 15.00
N GLY A 112 45.97 -8.79 15.80
CA GLY A 112 46.27 -8.93 17.24
C GLY A 112 45.07 -8.83 18.19
N HIS A 113 43.89 -8.39 17.73
CA HIS A 113 42.74 -8.13 18.60
C HIS A 113 41.61 -9.15 18.37
N ARG A 114 41.16 -9.81 19.45
CA ARG A 114 40.14 -10.87 19.40
C ARG A 114 38.69 -10.38 19.48
N TRP A 115 38.47 -9.14 19.93
CA TRP A 115 37.12 -8.58 20.12
C TRP A 115 36.28 -8.47 18.83
N PRO A 116 36.84 -8.23 17.62
CA PRO A 116 36.04 -8.18 16.39
C PRO A 116 35.41 -9.54 16.06
N ALA A 117 36.14 -10.64 16.33
CA ALA A 117 35.64 -12.00 16.11
C ALA A 117 34.49 -12.35 17.07
N VAL A 118 34.56 -11.90 18.33
CA VAL A 118 33.48 -12.08 19.31
C VAL A 118 32.23 -11.30 18.89
N LEU A 119 32.40 -10.05 18.44
CA LEU A 119 31.30 -9.25 17.93
C LEU A 119 30.64 -9.89 16.70
N LEU A 120 31.46 -10.40 15.78
CA LEU A 120 31.00 -11.10 14.58
C LEU A 120 30.19 -12.36 14.93
N ALA A 121 30.67 -13.16 15.88
CA ALA A 121 29.96 -14.35 16.34
C ALA A 121 28.60 -14.00 16.99
N VAL A 122 28.56 -12.96 17.82
CA VAL A 122 27.31 -12.50 18.46
C VAL A 122 26.30 -11.99 17.41
N ILE A 123 26.75 -11.18 16.44
CA ILE A 123 25.90 -10.70 15.35
C ILE A 123 25.42 -11.87 14.49
N GLY A 124 26.30 -12.82 14.16
CA GLY A 124 25.96 -14.01 13.39
C GLY A 124 24.90 -14.88 14.08
N ILE A 125 25.04 -15.11 15.38
CA ILE A 125 24.05 -15.85 16.18
C ILE A 125 22.73 -15.09 16.25
N ALA A 126 22.76 -13.78 16.49
CA ALA A 126 21.54 -12.96 16.52
C ALA A 126 20.81 -12.98 15.16
N LEU A 127 21.56 -12.90 14.05
CA LEU A 127 21.00 -12.95 12.70
C LEU A 127 20.42 -14.33 12.39
N ALA A 128 21.14 -15.42 12.71
CA ALA A 128 20.69 -16.79 12.51
C ALA A 128 19.46 -17.15 13.38
N ALA A 129 19.40 -16.62 14.61
CA ALA A 129 18.23 -16.74 15.45
C ALA A 129 17.04 -15.98 14.85
N SER A 130 17.27 -14.77 14.32
CA SER A 130 16.22 -13.97 13.70
C SER A 130 15.58 -14.64 12.48
N THR A 131 16.37 -15.35 11.66
CA THR A 131 15.84 -16.11 10.52
C THR A 131 15.06 -17.36 10.94
N LYS A 132 15.43 -18.04 12.04
CA LYS A 132 14.65 -19.18 12.57
C LYS A 132 13.25 -18.78 13.05
N TYR A 133 13.06 -17.56 13.55
CA TYR A 133 11.75 -17.06 13.95
C TYR A 133 10.91 -16.55 12.77
N VAL A 134 11.47 -16.54 11.56
CA VAL A 134 10.84 -15.97 10.38
C VAL A 134 10.71 -17.05 9.32
N LYS A 135 9.52 -17.65 9.23
CA LYS A 135 9.10 -18.26 7.97
C LYS A 135 8.76 -17.12 7.01
N GLU A 136 9.74 -16.76 6.20
CA GLU A 136 9.62 -15.70 5.20
C GLU A 136 8.46 -15.98 4.22
N SER A 137 8.23 -17.25 3.90
CA SER A 137 7.08 -17.71 3.11
C SER A 137 5.75 -17.40 3.77
N GLU A 138 5.55 -17.75 5.06
CA GLU A 138 4.28 -17.48 5.76
C GLU A 138 3.96 -15.99 5.85
N THR A 139 4.98 -15.13 5.95
CA THR A 139 4.77 -13.67 6.01
C THR A 139 4.36 -13.10 4.65
N LEU A 140 4.99 -13.58 3.57
CA LEU A 140 4.66 -13.18 2.21
C LEU A 140 3.29 -13.71 1.79
N ASP A 141 2.99 -14.98 2.08
CA ASP A 141 1.72 -15.62 1.78
C ASP A 141 0.57 -14.92 2.52
N GLY A 142 0.76 -14.60 3.80
CA GLY A 142 -0.20 -13.80 4.58
C GLY A 142 -0.45 -12.42 3.98
N TYR A 143 0.62 -11.73 3.57
CA TYR A 143 0.51 -10.44 2.87
C TYR A 143 -0.30 -10.56 1.57
N LEU A 144 0.04 -11.53 0.71
CA LEU A 144 -0.62 -11.71 -0.58
C LEU A 144 -2.09 -12.08 -0.41
N ALA A 145 -2.42 -13.00 0.50
CA ALA A 145 -3.78 -13.41 0.79
C ALA A 145 -4.63 -12.22 1.30
N ALA A 146 -4.10 -11.46 2.27
CA ALA A 146 -4.77 -10.27 2.78
C ALA A 146 -4.94 -9.20 1.68
N ARG A 147 -3.93 -9.01 0.83
CA ARG A 147 -4.00 -8.05 -0.27
C ARG A 147 -5.04 -8.43 -1.31
N VAL A 148 -5.10 -9.70 -1.71
CA VAL A 148 -6.11 -10.21 -2.65
C VAL A 148 -7.52 -9.98 -2.10
N LYS A 149 -7.77 -10.28 -0.82
CA LYS A 149 -9.08 -10.04 -0.19
C LYS A 149 -9.43 -8.54 -0.16
N ALA A 150 -8.49 -7.68 0.19
CA ALA A 150 -8.69 -6.23 0.17
C ALA A 150 -9.03 -5.71 -1.24
N GLU A 151 -8.33 -6.19 -2.28
CA GLU A 151 -8.63 -5.81 -3.67
C GLU A 151 -9.97 -6.36 -4.16
N ARG A 152 -10.34 -7.60 -3.79
CA ARG A 152 -11.68 -8.16 -4.09
C ARG A 152 -12.79 -7.34 -3.44
N LEU A 153 -12.61 -6.91 -2.19
CA LEU A 153 -13.56 -6.04 -1.49
C LEU A 153 -13.63 -4.64 -2.13
N ARG A 154 -12.49 -4.09 -2.57
CA ARG A 154 -12.44 -2.83 -3.32
C ARG A 154 -13.16 -2.94 -4.66
N ALA A 155 -12.98 -4.03 -5.40
CA ALA A 155 -13.72 -4.27 -6.64
C ALA A 155 -15.22 -4.41 -6.37
N LEU A 156 -15.61 -5.16 -5.33
CA LEU A 156 -17.00 -5.30 -4.88
C LEU A 156 -17.64 -3.95 -4.54
N TYR A 157 -16.90 -3.08 -3.85
CA TYR A 157 -17.32 -1.72 -3.53
C TYR A 157 -17.70 -0.92 -4.79
N PHE A 158 -16.84 -0.90 -5.81
CA PHE A 158 -17.14 -0.20 -7.07
C PHE A 158 -18.23 -0.88 -7.91
N ARG A 159 -18.34 -2.21 -7.83
CA ARG A 159 -19.40 -2.97 -8.51
C ARG A 159 -20.78 -2.63 -7.94
N TYR A 160 -20.88 -2.47 -6.62
CA TYR A 160 -22.10 -2.02 -5.95
C TYR A 160 -22.47 -0.58 -6.35
N LEU A 161 -21.51 0.36 -6.32
CA LEU A 161 -21.75 1.76 -6.71
C LEU A 161 -22.15 1.94 -8.17
N SER A 162 -21.63 1.11 -9.06
CA SER A 162 -22.01 1.14 -10.47
C SER A 162 -23.35 0.46 -10.76
N ALA A 163 -24.01 -0.12 -9.73
CA ALA A 163 -25.26 -0.86 -9.85
C ALA A 163 -25.22 -1.92 -10.97
N THR A 164 -24.10 -2.63 -11.10
CA THR A 164 -23.89 -3.62 -12.18
C THR A 164 -24.09 -5.06 -11.71
N GLY A 165 -24.49 -5.94 -12.63
CA GLY A 165 -24.65 -7.37 -12.34
C GLY A 165 -25.68 -7.64 -11.23
N PRO A 166 -25.34 -8.44 -10.19
CA PRO A 166 -26.25 -8.74 -9.08
C PRO A 166 -26.74 -7.53 -8.27
N TYR A 167 -26.13 -6.35 -8.45
CA TYR A 167 -26.47 -5.13 -7.68
C TYR A 167 -27.39 -4.16 -8.44
N ALA A 168 -27.83 -4.52 -9.64
CA ALA A 168 -28.82 -3.75 -10.41
C ALA A 168 -30.25 -3.92 -9.87
N GLY A 169 -30.50 -4.95 -9.06
CA GLY A 169 -31.83 -5.32 -8.56
C GLY A 169 -32.17 -4.78 -7.17
N GLN A 170 -33.40 -5.07 -6.73
CA GLN A 170 -33.93 -4.62 -5.43
C GLN A 170 -33.21 -5.27 -4.23
N ASP A 171 -32.67 -6.48 -4.38
CA ASP A 171 -31.97 -7.21 -3.32
C ASP A 171 -30.46 -6.96 -3.26
N ARG A 172 -29.98 -5.85 -3.82
CA ARG A 172 -28.54 -5.55 -3.95
C ARG A 172 -27.76 -5.58 -2.62
N GLU A 173 -28.39 -5.19 -1.51
CA GLU A 173 -27.75 -5.23 -0.19
C GLU A 173 -27.56 -6.66 0.32
N LEU A 174 -28.56 -7.54 0.11
CA LEU A 174 -28.44 -8.96 0.46
C LEU A 174 -27.39 -9.66 -0.40
N ALA A 175 -27.31 -9.32 -1.69
CA ALA A 175 -26.26 -9.79 -2.59
C ALA A 175 -24.87 -9.29 -2.14
N LEU A 176 -24.78 -8.05 -1.63
CA LEU A 176 -23.53 -7.48 -1.12
C LEU A 176 -23.04 -8.25 0.11
N ARG A 177 -23.91 -8.48 1.09
CA ARG A 177 -23.61 -9.26 2.29
C ARG A 177 -23.08 -10.65 1.97
N ARG A 178 -23.76 -11.36 1.06
CA ARG A 178 -23.33 -12.69 0.60
C ARG A 178 -21.95 -12.63 -0.07
N ALA A 179 -21.71 -11.64 -0.92
CA ALA A 179 -20.42 -11.49 -1.59
C ALA A 179 -19.28 -11.15 -0.61
N VAL A 180 -19.53 -10.32 0.41
CA VAL A 180 -18.55 -10.05 1.47
C VAL A 180 -18.21 -11.35 2.19
N LEU A 181 -19.22 -12.08 2.69
CA LEU A 181 -19.01 -13.36 3.39
C LEU A 181 -18.23 -14.37 2.53
N ALA A 182 -18.57 -14.49 1.24
CA ALA A 182 -17.86 -15.36 0.30
C ALA A 182 -16.37 -15.01 0.19
N ILE A 183 -16.03 -13.72 0.06
CA ILE A 183 -14.63 -13.25 0.03
C ILE A 183 -13.92 -13.55 1.35
N GLU A 184 -14.61 -13.40 2.48
CA GLU A 184 -14.03 -13.69 3.80
C GLU A 184 -13.71 -15.19 3.97
N SER A 185 -14.63 -16.06 3.54
CA SER A 185 -14.47 -17.52 3.55
C SER A 185 -13.59 -18.07 2.43
N ASP A 186 -13.02 -17.22 1.58
CA ASP A 186 -12.22 -17.60 0.40
C ASP A 186 -12.98 -18.45 -0.63
N GLN A 187 -14.29 -18.25 -0.72
CA GLN A 187 -15.15 -18.84 -1.73
C GLN A 187 -15.31 -17.86 -2.90
N GLU A 188 -15.48 -18.38 -4.12
CA GLU A 188 -15.90 -17.54 -5.24
C GLU A 188 -17.37 -17.15 -5.04
N PRO A 189 -17.74 -15.86 -5.13
CA PRO A 189 -19.14 -15.45 -5.07
C PRO A 189 -19.83 -15.90 -6.37
N GLU A 190 -20.73 -16.89 -6.25
CA GLU A 190 -21.68 -17.27 -7.31
C GLU A 190 -22.66 -16.13 -7.66
#